data_AF-A0A928UHB5-F1
#
_entry.id   AF-A0A928UHB5-F1
#
_cell.length_a   1.000
_cell.length_b   1.000
_cell.length_c   1.000
_cell.angle_alpha   90.00
_cell.angle_beta   90.00
_cell.angle_gamma   90.00
#
_symmetry.space_group_name_H-M   'P 1'
#
loop_
_entity.id
_entity.type
_entity.pdbx_description
1 polymer ?
#
loop_
_entity_poly.entity_id
_entity_poly.type
_entity_poly.pdbx_seq_one_letter_code
_entity_poly.pdbx_strand_id
1 'polypeptide(L)'
;MYKIIVVILLFSFTAQAKIFRNSYVSFELSKKWSCKLENTSWVCTNSSKSRGVNTAIIILTAKEKGPTDSLSLYETYLGKPVTIKTTSGPKVSKILNVSQRKINHHLWIDSLHQGSESLNFWTRYLATTHGNIAILVTFSSHKNFYTKYSNGFIKSIQSLRLVNQGSSKFRPGELRGVNESLGAPVAELLSNNINIPNEPVLQKKKNTKGKIIGLLFLLCAAILVWYKKRKF
;
A
#
# COMPACT_ATOMS: atom_id res chain seq x y z
N MET A 1 44.65 29.17 23.45
CA MET A 1 43.69 28.07 23.65
C MET A 1 42.37 28.45 22.97
N TYR A 2 42.26 28.19 21.66
CA TYR A 2 41.13 28.66 20.86
C TYR A 2 39.97 27.67 20.97
N LYS A 3 38.84 28.19 21.45
CA LYS A 3 37.52 27.57 21.45
C LYS A 3 37.16 27.15 20.02
N ILE A 4 37.34 25.88 19.67
CA ILE A 4 36.65 25.27 18.54
C ILE A 4 35.31 24.78 19.07
N ILE A 5 34.35 25.70 19.11
CA ILE A 5 32.94 25.35 19.26
C ILE A 5 32.53 24.74 17.92
N VAL A 6 32.41 23.43 17.91
CA VAL A 6 31.85 22.64 16.82
C VAL A 6 30.38 23.02 16.67
N VAL A 7 30.11 23.99 15.79
CA VAL A 7 28.75 24.32 15.32
C VAL A 7 28.35 23.25 14.31
N ILE A 8 27.92 22.09 14.81
CA ILE A 8 27.16 21.13 14.00
C ILE A 8 25.77 21.74 13.80
N LEU A 9 25.64 22.45 12.68
CA LEU A 9 24.36 22.90 12.13
C LEU A 9 23.46 21.68 11.92
N LEU A 10 22.48 21.56 12.81
CA LEU A 10 21.31 20.68 12.69
C LEU A 10 20.51 21.11 11.44
N PHE A 11 20.95 20.70 10.26
CA PHE A 11 20.09 20.65 9.07
C PHE A 11 19.10 19.49 9.23
N SER A 12 18.09 19.70 10.07
CA SER A 12 16.92 18.83 10.11
C SER A 12 16.15 19.01 8.80
N PHE A 13 16.38 18.13 7.83
CA PHE A 13 15.52 18.00 6.66
C PHE A 13 14.09 17.76 7.15
N THR A 14 13.24 18.78 7.10
CA THR A 14 11.82 18.65 7.40
C THR A 14 11.22 17.76 6.32
N ALA A 15 11.07 16.47 6.62
CA ALA A 15 10.31 15.54 5.80
C ALA A 15 8.84 16.00 5.83
N GLN A 16 8.44 16.83 4.86
CA GLN A 16 7.06 17.29 4.78
C GLN A 16 6.15 16.12 4.38
N ALA A 17 5.32 15.69 5.32
CA ALA A 17 4.14 14.88 5.04
C ALA A 17 2.96 15.78 4.65
N LYS A 18 2.12 15.31 3.74
CA LYS A 18 0.81 15.89 3.43
C LYS A 18 -0.23 15.17 4.27
N ILE A 19 -1.18 15.90 4.84
CA ILE A 19 -2.31 15.29 5.54
C ILE A 19 -3.42 15.00 4.52
N PHE A 20 -3.87 13.75 4.46
CA PHE A 20 -5.16 13.39 3.89
C PHE A 20 -6.22 13.50 4.98
N ARG A 21 -7.39 14.04 4.62
CA ARG A 21 -8.54 14.17 5.52
C ARG A 21 -9.82 14.14 4.71
N ASN A 22 -10.81 13.40 5.21
CA ASN A 22 -12.20 13.47 4.78
C ASN A 22 -13.12 13.57 6.00
N SER A 23 -14.42 13.32 5.80
CA SER A 23 -15.46 13.36 6.84
C SER A 23 -15.34 12.27 7.91
N TYR A 24 -14.51 11.23 7.69
CA TYR A 24 -14.44 10.04 8.53
C TYR A 24 -13.08 9.88 9.22
N VAL A 25 -11.99 10.08 8.48
CA VAL A 25 -10.63 9.92 9.01
C VAL A 25 -9.69 11.00 8.50
N SER A 26 -8.53 11.07 9.15
CA SER A 26 -7.35 11.77 8.66
C SER A 26 -6.09 10.96 8.91
N PHE A 27 -5.10 11.06 8.04
CA PHE A 27 -3.78 10.46 8.21
C PHE A 27 -2.72 11.17 7.37
N GLU A 28 -1.46 10.96 7.71
CA GLU A 28 -0.33 11.52 6.97
C GLU A 28 0.06 10.63 5.78
N LEU A 29 0.37 11.28 4.67
CA LEU A 29 0.88 10.68 3.44
C LEU A 29 2.14 11.41 2.98
N SER A 30 3.01 10.73 2.24
CA SER A 30 4.10 11.45 1.57
C SER A 30 3.56 12.28 0.39
N LYS A 31 4.27 13.35 0.01
CA LYS A 31 3.88 14.26 -1.09
C LYS A 31 3.59 13.58 -2.43
N LYS A 32 4.11 12.35 -2.63
CA LYS A 32 3.94 11.58 -3.86
C LYS A 32 2.58 10.88 -3.96
N TRP A 33 1.72 10.98 -2.96
CA TRP A 33 0.38 10.40 -2.99
C TRP A 33 -0.67 11.43 -3.41
N SER A 34 -1.59 10.99 -4.26
CA SER A 34 -2.78 11.73 -4.66
C SER A 34 -4.02 10.90 -4.37
N CYS A 35 -4.98 11.48 -3.67
CA CYS A 35 -6.26 10.84 -3.33
C CYS A 35 -7.39 11.49 -4.13
N LYS A 36 -8.28 10.67 -4.66
CA LYS A 36 -9.49 11.10 -5.37
C LYS A 36 -10.69 10.33 -4.83
N LEU A 37 -11.85 10.96 -4.79
CA LEU A 37 -13.10 10.26 -4.51
C LEU A 37 -13.55 9.58 -5.81
N GLU A 38 -13.65 8.26 -5.77
CA GLU A 38 -14.18 7.42 -6.85
C GLU A 38 -15.44 6.73 -6.31
N ASN A 39 -16.60 7.12 -6.83
CA ASN A 39 -17.91 6.75 -6.29
C ASN A 39 -18.03 7.13 -4.80
N THR A 40 -18.01 6.14 -3.92
CA THR A 40 -18.16 6.28 -2.46
C THR A 40 -16.87 5.98 -1.70
N SER A 41 -15.75 5.83 -2.41
CA SER A 41 -14.47 5.44 -1.82
C SER A 41 -13.36 6.40 -2.20
N TRP A 42 -12.49 6.72 -1.25
CA TRP A 42 -11.30 7.52 -1.49
C TRP A 42 -10.17 6.61 -1.94
N VAL A 43 -9.70 6.82 -3.17
CA VAL A 43 -8.62 6.04 -3.79
C VAL A 43 -7.37 6.90 -3.84
N CYS A 44 -6.36 6.55 -3.04
CA CYS A 44 -5.05 7.17 -3.07
C CYS A 44 -4.07 6.33 -3.87
N THR A 45 -3.40 6.97 -4.83
CA THR A 45 -2.37 6.34 -5.66
C THR A 45 -1.05 7.07 -5.49
N ASN A 46 0.05 6.31 -5.53
CA ASN A 46 1.38 6.90 -5.54
C ASN A 46 1.76 7.31 -6.97
N SER A 47 2.32 8.49 -7.16
CA SER A 47 2.77 9.00 -8.47
C SER A 47 3.87 8.15 -9.11
N SER A 48 4.57 7.32 -8.33
CA SER A 48 5.53 6.35 -8.83
C SER A 48 4.83 5.18 -9.52
N LYS A 49 4.56 5.32 -10.82
CA LYS A 49 4.15 4.22 -11.68
C LYS A 49 5.37 3.38 -12.08
N SER A 50 5.23 2.06 -12.09
CA SER A 50 6.22 1.15 -12.71
C SER A 50 5.60 0.58 -13.97
N ARG A 51 6.19 0.84 -15.13
CA ARG A 51 5.64 0.40 -16.44
C ARG A 51 4.17 0.82 -16.62
N GLY A 52 3.82 2.04 -16.21
CA GLY A 52 2.45 2.57 -16.31
C GLY A 52 1.47 2.09 -15.23
N VAL A 53 1.86 1.14 -14.37
CA VAL A 53 1.00 0.52 -13.36
C VAL A 53 1.25 1.09 -11.97
N ASN A 54 0.17 1.33 -11.21
CA ASN A 54 0.25 1.69 -9.80
C ASN A 54 0.78 0.50 -8.99
N THR A 55 1.96 0.66 -8.40
CA THR A 55 2.57 -0.40 -7.57
C THR A 55 2.06 -0.43 -6.13
N ALA A 56 1.31 0.60 -5.74
CA ALA A 56 0.73 0.75 -4.41
C ALA A 56 -0.54 1.62 -4.49
N ILE A 57 -1.53 1.27 -3.67
CA ILE A 57 -2.85 1.90 -3.61
C ILE A 57 -3.33 1.89 -2.15
N ILE A 58 -4.03 2.93 -1.75
CA ILE A 58 -4.73 2.99 -0.47
C ILE A 58 -6.19 3.26 -0.80
N ILE A 59 -7.10 2.44 -0.28
CA ILE A 59 -8.53 2.66 -0.44
C ILE A 59 -9.12 2.91 0.93
N LEU A 60 -9.99 3.91 1.01
CA LEU A 60 -10.82 4.15 2.17
C LEU A 60 -12.28 4.14 1.76
N THR A 61 -13.08 3.37 2.51
CA THR A 61 -14.53 3.31 2.37
C THR A 61 -15.16 3.48 3.74
N ALA A 62 -16.25 4.22 3.78
CA ALA A 62 -17.11 4.32 4.95
C ALA A 62 -18.56 4.07 4.55
N LYS A 63 -19.35 3.53 5.46
CA LYS A 63 -20.79 3.32 5.29
C LYS A 63 -21.52 3.46 6.61
N GLU A 64 -22.85 3.55 6.55
CA GLU A 64 -23.66 3.40 7.74
C GLU A 64 -23.46 2.02 8.36
N LYS A 65 -23.34 1.99 9.68
CA LYS A 65 -23.19 0.78 10.47
C LYS A 65 -24.48 -0.03 10.37
N GLY A 66 -24.37 -1.23 9.82
CA GLY A 66 -25.42 -2.24 9.81
C GLY A 66 -25.29 -3.26 10.94
N PRO A 67 -26.21 -4.25 10.98
CA PRO A 67 -26.23 -5.27 12.03
C PRO A 67 -25.00 -6.21 11.99
N THR A 68 -24.32 -6.29 10.85
CA THR A 68 -23.12 -7.12 10.64
C THR A 68 -21.81 -6.36 10.88
N ASP A 69 -21.88 -5.09 11.29
CA ASP A 69 -20.72 -4.24 11.51
C ASP A 69 -20.33 -4.20 12.98
N SER A 70 -19.36 -5.04 13.35
CA SER A 70 -18.74 -5.03 14.68
C SER A 70 -17.28 -5.45 14.59
N LEU A 71 -16.47 -5.03 15.57
CA LEU A 71 -15.06 -5.41 15.62
C LEU A 71 -14.85 -6.93 15.64
N SER A 72 -15.68 -7.67 16.39
CA SER A 72 -15.61 -9.13 16.46
C SER A 72 -15.97 -9.81 15.13
N LEU A 73 -16.97 -9.30 14.41
CA LEU A 73 -17.34 -9.80 13.09
C LEU A 73 -16.26 -9.48 12.05
N TYR A 74 -15.64 -8.29 12.11
CA TYR A 74 -14.53 -7.93 11.24
C TYR A 74 -13.30 -8.79 11.48
N GLU A 75 -12.94 -9.05 12.73
CA GLU A 75 -11.85 -9.95 13.10
C GLU A 75 -12.10 -11.36 12.57
N THR A 76 -13.30 -11.90 12.80
CA THR A 76 -13.70 -13.21 12.28
C THR A 76 -13.67 -13.25 10.76
N TYR A 77 -14.13 -12.19 10.10
CA TYR A 77 -14.17 -12.12 8.65
C TYR A 77 -12.75 -12.04 8.07
N LEU A 78 -11.92 -11.12 8.56
CA LEU A 78 -10.53 -10.95 8.12
C LEU A 78 -9.66 -12.16 8.49
N GLY A 79 -10.08 -12.97 9.46
CA GLY A 79 -9.50 -14.27 9.78
C GLY A 79 -9.79 -15.39 8.76
N LYS A 80 -10.58 -15.13 7.71
CA LYS A 80 -10.93 -16.15 6.69
C LYS A 80 -10.18 -15.92 5.37
N PRO A 81 -9.50 -16.94 4.83
CA PRO A 81 -8.88 -16.84 3.51
C PRO A 81 -9.90 -16.54 2.42
N VAL A 82 -9.52 -15.70 1.46
CA VAL A 82 -10.31 -15.37 0.27
C VAL A 82 -9.87 -16.23 -0.91
N THR A 83 -10.82 -16.74 -1.69
CA THR A 83 -10.54 -17.45 -2.95
C THR A 83 -10.62 -16.47 -4.12
N ILE A 84 -9.51 -16.26 -4.81
CA ILE A 84 -9.42 -15.43 -6.02
C ILE A 84 -9.46 -16.32 -7.26
N LYS A 85 -10.31 -15.97 -8.22
CA LYS A 85 -10.33 -16.60 -9.55
C LYS A 85 -9.14 -16.08 -10.36
N THR A 86 -8.26 -16.97 -10.82
CA THR A 86 -7.16 -16.63 -11.73
C THR A 86 -7.29 -17.42 -13.03
N THR A 87 -6.58 -17.00 -14.08
CA THR A 87 -6.48 -17.74 -15.35
C THR A 87 -5.92 -19.15 -15.17
N SER A 88 -5.12 -19.37 -14.12
CA SER A 88 -4.54 -20.68 -13.73
C SER A 88 -5.43 -21.49 -12.78
N GLY A 89 -6.69 -21.08 -12.58
CA GLY A 89 -7.62 -21.67 -11.62
C GLY A 89 -7.76 -20.86 -10.32
N PRO A 90 -8.66 -21.26 -9.42
CA PRO A 90 -8.85 -20.59 -8.14
C PRO A 90 -7.59 -20.69 -7.27
N LYS A 91 -7.22 -19.58 -6.62
CA LYS A 91 -6.11 -19.50 -5.66
C LYS A 91 -6.62 -18.94 -4.35
N VAL A 92 -6.15 -19.50 -3.24
CA VAL A 92 -6.55 -19.06 -1.89
C VAL A 92 -5.51 -18.09 -1.35
N SER A 93 -5.97 -16.97 -0.79
CA SER A 93 -5.14 -15.96 -0.15
C SER A 93 -4.49 -16.50 1.12
N LYS A 94 -3.34 -15.96 1.52
CA LYS A 94 -2.71 -16.28 2.80
C LYS A 94 -2.94 -15.14 3.80
N ILE A 95 -3.43 -15.47 4.99
CA ILE A 95 -3.49 -14.54 6.11
C ILE A 95 -2.18 -14.64 6.88
N LEU A 96 -1.56 -13.50 7.16
CA LEU A 96 -0.29 -13.43 7.89
C LEU A 96 -0.50 -13.01 9.34
N ASN A 97 -1.46 -12.13 9.58
CA ASN A 97 -1.83 -11.68 10.92
C ASN A 97 -3.26 -11.14 10.88
N VAL A 98 -4.01 -11.35 11.96
CA VAL A 98 -5.25 -10.63 12.31
C VAL A 98 -5.16 -10.33 13.79
N SER A 99 -5.33 -9.06 14.17
CA SER A 99 -5.23 -8.67 15.58
C SER A 99 -6.00 -7.39 15.84
N GLN A 100 -6.40 -7.20 17.09
CA GLN A 100 -6.91 -5.91 17.54
C GLN A 100 -5.75 -4.97 17.87
N ARG A 101 -5.84 -3.72 17.43
CA ARG A 101 -4.81 -2.71 17.64
C ARG A 101 -5.43 -1.37 18.00
N LYS A 102 -4.93 -0.74 19.06
CA LYS A 102 -5.28 0.63 19.41
C LYS A 102 -4.43 1.60 18.58
N ILE A 103 -5.07 2.45 17.79
CA ILE A 103 -4.45 3.48 16.96
C ILE A 103 -5.08 4.82 17.33
N ASN A 104 -4.27 5.78 17.81
CA ASN A 104 -4.74 7.08 18.29
C ASN A 104 -5.97 7.00 19.20
N HIS A 105 -5.88 6.14 20.21
CA HIS A 105 -6.92 5.87 21.22
C HIS A 105 -8.19 5.16 20.75
N HIS A 106 -8.31 4.84 19.47
CA HIS A 106 -9.42 4.07 18.93
C HIS A 106 -9.01 2.62 18.63
N LEU A 107 -9.90 1.67 18.85
CA LEU A 107 -9.64 0.26 18.58
C LEU A 107 -9.90 -0.04 17.09
N TRP A 108 -9.02 -0.81 16.46
CA TRP A 108 -9.13 -1.23 15.07
C TRP A 108 -8.84 -2.73 14.98
N ILE A 109 -9.44 -3.40 14.00
CA ILE A 109 -8.97 -4.70 13.53
C ILE A 109 -7.89 -4.45 12.48
N ASP A 110 -6.66 -4.90 12.75
CA ASP A 110 -5.49 -4.81 11.88
C ASP A 110 -5.15 -6.21 11.36
N SER A 111 -5.31 -6.39 10.05
CA SER A 111 -5.04 -7.65 9.37
C SER A 111 -4.09 -7.45 8.19
N LEU A 112 -3.19 -8.41 7.96
CA LEU A 112 -2.28 -8.42 6.81
C LEU A 112 -2.47 -9.71 6.01
N HIS A 113 -2.84 -9.56 4.75
CA HIS A 113 -3.07 -10.66 3.82
C HIS A 113 -2.08 -10.57 2.66
N GLN A 114 -1.77 -11.73 2.11
CA GLN A 114 -1.12 -11.88 0.82
C GLN A 114 -2.12 -12.51 -0.15
N GLY A 115 -2.32 -11.86 -1.29
CA GLY A 115 -3.15 -12.42 -2.35
C GLY A 115 -4.65 -12.40 -2.06
N SER A 116 -5.16 -11.43 -1.29
CA SER A 116 -6.60 -11.28 -0.98
C SER A 116 -7.33 -10.32 -1.92
N GLU A 117 -6.64 -9.29 -2.41
CA GLU A 117 -7.15 -8.37 -3.45
C GLU A 117 -6.74 -8.81 -4.86
N SER A 118 -5.47 -9.16 -4.99
CA SER A 118 -4.85 -9.68 -6.20
C SER A 118 -3.69 -10.57 -5.80
N LEU A 119 -3.46 -11.68 -6.51
CA LEU A 119 -2.52 -12.75 -6.14
C LEU A 119 -1.12 -12.25 -5.76
N ASN A 120 -0.63 -11.19 -6.40
CA ASN A 120 0.71 -10.66 -6.20
C ASN A 120 0.77 -9.46 -5.25
N PHE A 121 -0.30 -9.16 -4.52
CA PHE A 121 -0.37 -8.03 -3.61
C PHE A 121 -0.32 -8.45 -2.15
N TRP A 122 0.29 -7.57 -1.35
CA TRP A 122 0.16 -7.55 0.10
C TRP A 122 -0.83 -6.46 0.43
N THR A 123 -1.84 -6.79 1.23
CA THR A 123 -2.91 -5.87 1.62
C THR A 123 -3.04 -5.87 3.12
N ARG A 124 -2.92 -4.69 3.71
CA ARG A 124 -3.20 -4.47 5.12
C ARG A 124 -4.58 -3.83 5.28
N TYR A 125 -5.46 -4.47 6.04
CA TYR A 125 -6.81 -4.02 6.33
C TYR A 125 -6.83 -3.38 7.72
N LEU A 126 -7.48 -2.22 7.83
CA LEU A 126 -7.84 -1.57 9.07
C LEU A 126 -9.34 -1.34 9.09
N ALA A 127 -10.06 -2.12 9.89
CA ALA A 127 -11.51 -2.03 10.02
C ALA A 127 -11.90 -1.54 11.41
N THR A 128 -12.87 -0.63 11.48
CA THR A 128 -13.46 -0.21 12.76
C THR A 128 -14.89 0.30 12.61
N THR A 129 -15.55 0.54 13.74
CA THR A 129 -16.82 1.26 13.84
C THR A 129 -16.69 2.46 14.76
N HIS A 130 -17.27 3.59 14.41
CA HIS A 130 -17.32 4.80 15.23
C HIS A 130 -18.69 5.46 15.13
N GLY A 131 -19.43 5.52 16.24
CA GLY A 131 -20.84 5.91 16.23
C GLY A 131 -21.66 5.02 15.30
N ASN A 132 -22.37 5.64 14.37
CA ASN A 132 -23.20 4.94 13.37
C ASN A 132 -22.48 4.70 12.04
N ILE A 133 -21.14 4.79 12.01
CA ILE A 133 -20.35 4.60 10.79
C ILE A 133 -19.39 3.43 10.95
N ALA A 134 -19.31 2.62 9.91
CA ALA A 134 -18.29 1.59 9.74
C ALA A 134 -17.24 2.06 8.73
N ILE A 135 -15.96 1.83 9.02
CA ILE A 135 -14.82 2.35 8.26
C ILE A 135 -13.88 1.21 7.94
N LEU A 136 -13.48 1.11 6.66
CA LEU A 136 -12.42 0.24 6.19
C LEU A 136 -11.36 1.07 5.46
N VAL A 137 -10.10 0.86 5.84
CA VAL A 137 -8.93 1.39 5.12
C VAL A 137 -8.04 0.24 4.72
N THR A 138 -7.66 0.17 3.45
CA THR A 138 -6.70 -0.81 2.95
C THR A 138 -5.44 -0.16 2.43
N PHE A 139 -4.29 -0.75 2.75
CA PHE A 139 -2.99 -0.37 2.25
C PHE A 139 -2.44 -1.53 1.44
N SER A 140 -2.43 -1.39 0.13
CA SER A 140 -2.08 -2.49 -0.78
C SER A 140 -0.87 -2.12 -1.62
N SER A 141 0.04 -3.07 -1.79
CA SER A 141 1.14 -2.91 -2.75
C SER A 141 1.54 -4.25 -3.36
N HIS A 142 2.07 -4.18 -4.57
CA HIS A 142 2.59 -5.35 -5.23
C HIS A 142 3.79 -5.89 -4.45
N LYS A 143 3.90 -7.21 -4.28
CA LYS A 143 4.90 -7.90 -3.43
C LYS A 143 6.34 -7.43 -3.68
N ASN A 144 6.71 -7.25 -4.96
CA ASN A 144 8.04 -6.78 -5.36
C ASN A 144 8.38 -5.35 -4.92
N PHE A 145 7.39 -4.57 -4.50
CA PHE A 145 7.56 -3.18 -4.06
C PHE A 145 7.12 -2.96 -2.60
N TYR A 146 6.74 -4.03 -1.88
CA TYR A 146 6.25 -3.91 -0.51
C TYR A 146 7.26 -3.22 0.40
N THR A 147 8.54 -3.60 0.33
CA THR A 147 9.62 -2.97 1.11
C THR A 147 9.80 -1.47 0.85
N LYS A 148 9.45 -1.00 -0.35
CA LYS A 148 9.50 0.42 -0.72
C LYS A 148 8.37 1.21 -0.04
N TYR A 149 7.19 0.62 0.12
CA TYR A 149 5.98 1.31 0.59
C TYR A 149 5.64 1.03 2.06
N SER A 150 6.07 -0.10 2.61
CA SER A 150 5.69 -0.58 3.95
C SER A 150 5.95 0.45 5.05
N ASN A 151 7.12 1.10 5.04
CA ASN A 151 7.44 2.16 6.00
C ASN A 151 6.51 3.37 5.89
N GLY A 152 6.14 3.74 4.66
CA GLY A 152 5.18 4.81 4.42
C GLY A 152 3.78 4.44 4.91
N PHE A 153 3.35 3.20 4.66
CA PHE A 153 2.10 2.66 5.17
C PHE A 153 2.05 2.67 6.68
N ILE A 154 3.09 2.17 7.36
CA ILE A 154 3.15 2.14 8.82
C ILE A 154 3.01 3.54 9.41
N LYS A 155 3.69 4.55 8.85
CA LYS A 155 3.55 5.95 9.28
C LYS A 155 2.13 6.51 9.05
N SER A 156 1.54 6.18 7.91
CA SER A 156 0.15 6.57 7.60
C SER A 156 -0.83 5.95 8.59
N ILE A 157 -0.63 4.68 8.92
CA ILE A 157 -1.43 3.94 9.90
C ILE A 157 -1.26 4.52 11.30
N GLN A 158 -0.04 4.82 11.74
CA GLN A 158 0.23 5.40 13.05
C GLN A 158 -0.39 6.80 13.22
N SER A 159 -0.49 7.58 12.13
CA SER A 159 -1.12 8.89 12.13
C SER A 159 -2.64 8.86 11.88
N LEU A 160 -3.23 7.67 11.72
CA LEU A 160 -4.66 7.51 11.44
C LEU A 160 -5.52 7.95 12.62
N ARG A 161 -6.34 8.97 12.40
CA ARG A 161 -7.26 9.54 13.39
C ARG A 161 -8.67 9.53 12.83
N LEU A 162 -9.64 9.23 13.69
CA LEU A 162 -11.05 9.46 13.37
C LEU A 162 -11.35 10.96 13.42
N VAL A 163 -12.20 11.41 12.51
CA VAL A 163 -12.71 12.78 12.51
C VAL A 163 -14.04 12.79 13.25
N ASN A 164 -14.12 13.57 14.33
CA ASN A 164 -15.36 13.70 15.09
C ASN A 164 -16.40 14.47 14.27
N GLN A 165 -17.56 13.85 14.03
CA GLN A 165 -18.70 14.41 13.30
C GLN A 165 -19.50 15.40 14.16
N GLY A 166 -18.83 16.28 14.89
CA GLY A 166 -19.51 17.36 15.60
C GLY A 166 -20.17 18.28 14.59
N SER A 167 -21.47 18.11 14.36
CA SER A 167 -22.37 18.98 13.58
C SER A 167 -22.19 19.10 12.05
N SER A 168 -21.29 18.33 11.42
CA SER A 168 -21.18 18.34 9.95
C SER A 168 -22.36 17.58 9.34
N LYS A 169 -23.40 18.31 8.93
CA LYS A 169 -24.55 17.78 8.20
C LYS A 169 -24.08 16.87 7.06
N PHE A 170 -24.43 15.60 7.15
CA PHE A 170 -24.21 14.61 6.10
C PHE A 170 -24.75 15.16 4.78
N ARG A 171 -23.91 15.19 3.74
CA ARG A 171 -24.37 15.44 2.38
C ARG A 171 -24.92 14.12 1.83
N PRO A 172 -26.22 14.04 1.46
CA PRO A 172 -26.78 12.84 0.88
C PRO A 172 -26.06 12.56 -0.44
N GLY A 173 -25.31 11.46 -0.51
CA GLY A 173 -24.49 11.08 -1.67
C GLY A 173 -23.14 10.44 -1.33
N GLU A 174 -22.65 10.58 -0.09
CA GLU A 174 -21.32 10.08 0.33
C GLU A 174 -21.36 8.76 1.15
N LEU A 175 -22.53 8.15 1.32
CA LEU A 175 -22.73 6.94 2.14
C LEU A 175 -23.31 5.78 1.33
N ARG A 176 -22.70 4.59 1.47
CA ARG A 176 -23.26 3.33 0.98
C ARG A 176 -24.35 2.83 1.94
N GLY A 177 -25.37 2.18 1.39
CA GLY A 177 -26.50 1.67 2.17
C GLY A 177 -26.14 0.55 3.15
N VAL A 178 -27.00 0.39 4.15
CA VAL A 178 -26.85 -0.50 5.33
C VAL A 178 -26.61 -1.99 4.97
N ASN A 179 -27.00 -2.43 3.78
CA ASN A 179 -27.05 -3.85 3.39
C ASN A 179 -25.77 -4.42 2.74
N GLU A 180 -24.72 -3.62 2.50
CA GLU A 180 -23.47 -4.13 1.91
C GLU A 180 -22.43 -4.48 2.98
N SER A 181 -21.85 -5.68 2.95
CA SER A 181 -20.78 -6.06 3.90
C SER A 181 -19.45 -5.42 3.50
N LEU A 182 -18.77 -4.75 4.44
CA LEU A 182 -17.39 -4.26 4.26
C LEU A 182 -16.34 -5.38 4.15
N GLY A 183 -16.76 -6.64 4.31
CA GLY A 183 -15.87 -7.79 4.26
C GLY A 183 -15.36 -8.12 2.86
N ALA A 184 -16.18 -7.99 1.81
CA ALA A 184 -15.77 -8.44 0.48
C ALA A 184 -14.41 -7.82 0.07
N PRO A 185 -13.55 -8.55 -0.69
CA PRO A 185 -12.32 -8.00 -1.23
C PRO A 185 -12.59 -6.60 -1.76
N VAL A 186 -11.75 -5.62 -1.41
CA VAL A 186 -11.99 -4.24 -1.82
C VAL A 186 -12.02 -4.13 -3.34
N ALA A 187 -11.34 -5.02 -4.05
CA ALA A 187 -11.45 -5.24 -5.49
C ALA A 187 -12.86 -5.65 -5.94
N GLU A 188 -13.59 -6.46 -5.17
CA GLU A 188 -14.99 -6.80 -5.42
C GLU A 188 -15.90 -5.60 -5.11
N LEU A 189 -15.59 -4.81 -4.06
CA LEU A 189 -16.30 -3.57 -3.71
C LEU A 189 -16.05 -2.40 -4.70
N LEU A 190 -14.99 -2.49 -5.53
CA LEU A 190 -14.55 -1.51 -6.53
C LEU A 190 -14.67 -2.03 -7.99
N SER A 191 -15.18 -3.24 -8.16
CA SER A 191 -15.10 -4.04 -9.40
C SER A 191 -15.80 -3.43 -10.61
N ASN A 192 -16.60 -2.38 -10.44
CA ASN A 192 -17.22 -1.74 -11.59
C ASN A 192 -16.31 -0.79 -12.36
N ASN A 193 -15.16 -0.30 -11.85
CA ASN A 193 -14.35 0.67 -12.64
C ASN A 193 -12.86 0.85 -12.31
N ILE A 194 -12.27 0.19 -11.30
CA ILE A 194 -10.81 0.26 -11.15
C ILE A 194 -10.16 -0.83 -12.00
N ASN A 195 -9.66 -0.43 -13.17
CA ASN A 195 -8.66 -1.18 -13.92
C ASN A 195 -7.39 -1.31 -13.07
N ILE A 196 -7.36 -2.29 -12.16
CA ILE A 196 -6.11 -2.85 -11.65
C ILE A 196 -5.62 -3.72 -12.80
N PRO A 197 -4.61 -3.29 -13.57
CA PRO A 197 -4.24 -4.04 -14.75
C PRO A 197 -3.78 -5.44 -14.33
N ASN A 198 -4.41 -6.44 -14.94
CA ASN A 198 -3.87 -7.79 -14.99
C ASN A 198 -2.42 -7.72 -15.49
N GLU A 199 -1.57 -8.54 -14.87
CA GLU A 199 -0.11 -8.51 -14.88
C GLU A 199 0.55 -7.83 -16.10
N PRO A 200 1.50 -6.89 -15.91
CA PRO A 200 2.50 -6.67 -16.91
C PRO A 200 3.46 -7.87 -16.90
N VAL A 201 3.29 -8.78 -17.86
CA VAL A 201 4.20 -9.91 -18.13
C VAL A 201 5.62 -9.47 -17.84
N LEU A 202 6.24 -10.11 -16.87
CA LEU A 202 7.60 -9.81 -16.43
C LEU A 202 8.54 -10.35 -17.51
N GLN A 203 8.68 -9.62 -18.62
CA GLN A 203 9.71 -9.91 -19.59
C GLN A 203 11.06 -9.69 -18.90
N LYS A 204 11.70 -10.81 -18.53
CA LYS A 204 13.04 -10.87 -18.00
C LYS A 204 13.96 -10.29 -19.07
N LYS A 205 14.31 -9.00 -18.95
CA LYS A 205 15.29 -8.36 -19.84
C LYS A 205 16.62 -9.09 -19.66
N LYS A 206 16.93 -10.03 -20.58
CA LYS A 206 18.25 -10.66 -20.68
C LYS A 206 19.24 -9.53 -20.85
N ASN A 207 20.04 -9.27 -19.82
CA ASN A 207 21.05 -8.23 -19.83
C ASN A 207 22.27 -8.73 -20.63
N THR A 208 22.13 -8.76 -21.95
CA THR A 208 23.17 -9.19 -22.89
C THR A 208 24.37 -8.23 -22.89
N LYS A 209 24.17 -6.96 -22.49
CA LYS A 209 25.25 -5.95 -22.43
C LYS A 209 26.30 -6.25 -21.36
N GLY A 210 25.91 -6.85 -20.23
CA GLY A 210 26.87 -7.23 -19.17
C GLY A 210 27.82 -8.36 -19.57
N LYS A 211 27.38 -9.29 -20.42
CA LYS A 211 28.23 -10.39 -20.91
C LYS A 211 29.25 -9.91 -21.97
N ILE A 212 28.88 -8.94 -22.80
CA ILE A 212 29.78 -8.38 -23.83
C ILE A 212 30.92 -7.57 -23.19
N ILE A 213 30.63 -6.79 -22.15
CA ILE A 213 31.65 -6.01 -21.43
C ILE A 213 32.63 -6.94 -20.70
N GLY A 214 32.15 -8.01 -20.07
CA GLY A 214 33.02 -9.00 -19.42
C GLY A 214 33.96 -9.73 -20.40
N LEU A 215 33.48 -10.03 -21.61
CA LEU A 215 34.27 -10.72 -22.64
C LEU A 215 35.34 -9.81 -23.26
N LEU A 216 35.03 -8.51 -23.43
CA LEU A 216 35.99 -7.49 -23.86
C LEU A 216 37.12 -7.29 -22.84
N PHE A 217 36.81 -7.26 -21.55
CA PHE A 217 37.84 -7.17 -20.51
C PHE A 217 38.78 -8.39 -20.47
N LEU A 218 38.23 -9.60 -20.66
CA LEU A 218 39.04 -10.81 -20.74
C LEU A 218 39.96 -10.85 -21.97
N LEU A 219 39.47 -10.39 -23.13
CA LEU A 219 40.27 -10.27 -24.34
C LEU A 219 41.38 -9.23 -24.20
N CYS A 220 41.11 -8.06 -23.62
CA CYS A 220 42.14 -7.05 -23.36
C CYS A 220 43.21 -7.56 -22.38
N ALA A 221 42.81 -8.28 -21.32
CA ALA A 221 43.76 -8.89 -20.38
C ALA A 221 44.65 -9.94 -21.07
N ALA A 222 44.07 -10.80 -21.92
CA ALA A 222 44.83 -11.81 -22.67
C ALA A 222 45.84 -11.18 -23.65
N ILE A 223 45.45 -10.10 -24.34
CA ILE A 223 46.34 -9.35 -25.26
C ILE A 223 47.49 -8.70 -24.49
N LEU A 224 47.24 -8.11 -23.31
CA LEU A 224 48.27 -7.51 -22.47
C LEU A 224 49.27 -8.55 -21.95
N VAL A 225 48.80 -9.71 -21.52
CA VAL A 225 49.67 -10.82 -21.09
C VAL A 225 50.52 -11.33 -22.25
N TRP A 226 49.94 -11.47 -23.45
CA TRP A 226 50.67 -11.89 -24.64
C TRP A 226 51.75 -10.86 -25.05
N TYR A 227 51.43 -9.57 -25.04
CA TYR A 227 52.40 -8.51 -25.32
C TYR A 227 53.55 -8.50 -24.31
N LYS A 228 53.25 -8.71 -23.02
CA LYS A 228 54.27 -8.78 -21.97
C LYS A 228 55.20 -9.99 -22.13
N LYS A 229 54.67 -11.12 -22.62
CA LYS A 229 55.45 -12.34 -22.86
C LYS A 229 56.32 -12.28 -24.12
N ARG A 230 56.03 -11.37 -25.05
CA ARG A 230 56.78 -11.19 -26.30
C ARG A 230 57.91 -10.17 -26.21
N LYS A 231 57.97 -9.41 -25.09
CA LYS A 231 58.96 -8.36 -24.83
C LYS A 231 60.09 -8.80 -23.88
N PHE A 232 60.10 -10.07 -23.50
CA PHE A 232 61.16 -10.77 -22.76
C PHE A 232 61.63 -11.96 -23.59
#